data_AF-A0A3A8EK17-F1
#
_entry.id   AF-A0A3A8EK17-F1
#
_cell.length_a   1.000
_cell.length_b   1.000
_cell.length_c   1.000
_cell.angle_alpha   90.00
_cell.angle_beta   90.00
_cell.angle_gamma   90.00
#
_symmetry.space_group_name_H-M   'P 1'
#
loop_
_entity.id
_entity.type
_entity.pdbx_description
1 polymer ?
#
loop_
_entity_poly.entity_id
_entity_poly.type
_entity_poly.pdbx_seq_one_letter_code
_entity_poly.pdbx_strand_id
1 'polypeptide(L)' 'MPQSCHDSDLGINFLTEISPHEVSWDEHRSDAESVKILYNYSVELSKYAERINACSGILKFGVNPDQGKLVLKQAFFC' A
#
# COMPACT_ATOMS: atom_id res chain seq x y z
N MET A 1 27.60 -5.48 -2.50
CA MET A 1 26.48 -4.54 -2.70
C MET A 1 25.23 -5.23 -2.19
N PRO A 2 24.66 -4.89 -1.02
CA PRO A 2 23.47 -5.59 -0.56
C PRO A 2 22.24 -4.92 -1.19
N GLN A 3 21.43 -5.75 -1.84
CA GLN A 3 20.17 -5.41 -2.50
C GLN A 3 19.31 -4.49 -1.64
N SER A 4 18.84 -3.38 -2.22
CA SER A 4 17.80 -2.57 -1.62
C SER A 4 16.49 -3.35 -1.65
N CYS A 5 15.84 -3.48 -0.50
CA CYS A 5 14.57 -4.18 -0.30
C CYS A 5 13.35 -3.43 -0.87
N HIS A 6 13.48 -2.87 -2.08
CA HIS A 6 12.43 -2.16 -2.80
C HIS A 6 11.44 -3.09 -3.53
N ASP A 7 11.65 -4.41 -3.53
CA ASP A 7 10.73 -5.33 -4.20
C ASP A 7 9.53 -5.70 -3.31
N SER A 8 8.36 -5.26 -3.74
CA SER A 8 7.05 -5.78 -3.37
C SER A 8 6.88 -7.23 -3.87
N ASP A 9 7.65 -8.17 -3.32
CA ASP A 9 7.79 -9.55 -3.84
C ASP A 9 6.74 -10.57 -3.31
N LEU A 10 5.54 -10.11 -2.95
CA LEU A 10 4.41 -11.02 -2.71
C LEU A 10 3.38 -11.00 -3.84
N GLY A 11 3.47 -10.04 -4.78
CA GLY A 11 2.53 -9.92 -5.90
C GLY A 11 1.08 -9.65 -5.48
N ILE A 12 0.85 -9.27 -4.21
CA ILE A 12 -0.50 -9.08 -3.68
C ILE A 12 -1.00 -7.70 -4.09
N ASN A 13 -1.98 -7.69 -4.98
CA ASN A 13 -2.59 -6.49 -5.52
C ASN A 13 -3.91 -6.16 -4.81
N PHE A 14 -4.56 -7.17 -4.24
CA PHE A 14 -5.89 -7.08 -3.63
C PHE A 14 -5.87 -7.65 -2.22
N LEU A 15 -6.59 -7.01 -1.30
CA LEU A 15 -6.69 -7.54 0.07
C LEU A 15 -7.49 -8.84 0.10
N THR A 16 -8.41 -9.04 -0.85
CA THR A 16 -9.16 -10.29 -1.01
C THR A 16 -8.31 -11.51 -1.36
N GLU A 17 -7.10 -11.32 -1.89
CA GLU A 17 -6.13 -12.42 -2.12
C GLU A 17 -5.64 -13.03 -0.79
N ILE A 18 -5.68 -12.26 0.30
CA ILE A 18 -5.32 -12.71 1.66
C ILE A 18 -6.57 -12.99 2.50
N SER A 19 -7.60 -12.15 2.36
CA SER A 19 -8.83 -12.19 3.17
C SER A 19 -10.06 -11.98 2.28
N PRO A 20 -10.71 -13.05 1.79
CA PRO A 20 -11.78 -12.97 0.77
C PRO A 20 -12.98 -12.11 1.13
N HIS A 21 -13.13 -11.72 2.40
CA HIS A 21 -14.26 -10.94 2.91
C HIS A 21 -14.00 -9.42 2.81
N GLU A 22 -12.78 -9.01 2.47
CA GLU A 22 -12.34 -7.61 2.39
C GLU A 22 -12.64 -6.95 1.02
N VAL A 23 -13.75 -7.35 0.37
CA VAL A 23 -14.13 -6.87 -0.97
C VAL A 23 -14.30 -5.35 -1.02
N SER A 24 -14.87 -4.76 0.04
CA SER A 24 -15.10 -3.31 0.11
C SER A 24 -13.78 -2.52 0.14
N TRP A 25 -12.70 -3.09 0.66
CA TRP A 25 -11.39 -2.45 0.62
C TRP A 25 -10.87 -2.34 -0.81
N ASP A 26 -10.98 -3.43 -1.59
CA ASP A 26 -10.55 -3.47 -2.99
C ASP A 26 -11.37 -2.50 -3.85
N GLU A 27 -12.69 -2.44 -3.62
CA GLU A 27 -13.59 -1.49 -4.28
C GLU A 27 -13.17 -0.04 -4.00
N HIS A 28 -13.00 0.34 -2.73
CA HIS A 28 -12.57 1.69 -2.38
C HIS A 28 -11.16 2.01 -2.90
N ARG A 29 -10.25 1.03 -2.92
CA ARG A 29 -8.89 1.22 -3.46
C ARG A 29 -8.91 1.44 -4.98
N SER A 30 -9.80 0.76 -5.69
CA SER A 30 -10.04 0.95 -7.12
C SER A 30 -10.65 2.33 -7.43
N ASP A 31 -11.62 2.78 -6.64
CA ASP A 31 -12.21 4.11 -6.78
C ASP A 31 -11.16 5.22 -6.55
N ALA A 32 -10.33 5.07 -5.51
CA ALA A 32 -9.23 5.99 -5.23
C ALA A 32 -8.20 6.02 -6.38
N GLU A 33 -7.88 4.85 -6.96
CA GLU A 33 -6.99 4.77 -8.13
C GLU A 33 -7.54 5.55 -9.33
N SER A 34 -8.85 5.46 -9.57
CA SER A 34 -9.51 6.21 -10.64
C SER A 34 -9.38 7.72 -10.43
N VAL A 35 -9.58 8.21 -9.19
CA VAL A 35 -9.40 9.63 -8.85
C VAL A 35 -7.94 10.06 -9.01
N LYS A 36 -6.98 9.21 -8.60
CA LYS A 36 -5.55 9.48 -8.81
C LYS A 36 -5.23 9.73 -10.28
N ILE A 37 -5.73 8.87 -11.17
CA ILE A 37 -5.52 8.98 -12.62
C ILE A 37 -6.06 10.32 -13.13
N LEU A 38 -7.26 10.71 -12.69
CA LEU A 38 -7.87 12.00 -13.06
C LEU A 38 -6.99 13.19 -12.61
N TYR A 39 -6.49 13.16 -11.38
CA TYR A 39 -5.65 14.22 -10.84
C TYR A 39 -4.29 14.29 -11.52
N ASN A 40 -3.76 13.17 -12.02
CA ASN A 40 -2.47 13.14 -12.69
C ASN A 40 -2.47 13.83 -14.06
N TYR A 41 -3.64 14.13 -14.65
CA TYR A 41 -3.74 14.91 -15.88
C TYR A 41 -3.48 16.41 -15.68
N SER A 42 -3.49 16.91 -14.44
CA SER A 42 -3.22 18.32 -14.12
C SER A 42 -1.98 18.43 -13.23
N VAL A 43 -1.01 19.24 -13.67
CA VAL A 43 0.20 19.54 -12.88
C VAL A 43 -0.16 20.13 -11.52
N GLU A 44 -1.22 20.94 -11.43
CA GLU A 44 -1.69 21.54 -10.18
C GLU A 44 -2.21 20.49 -9.18
N LEU A 45 -2.72 19.36 -9.67
CA LEU A 45 -3.28 18.29 -8.86
C LEU A 45 -2.34 17.10 -8.65
N SER A 46 -1.17 17.10 -9.30
CA SER A 46 -0.15 16.04 -9.21
C SER A 46 0.18 15.63 -7.77
N LYS A 47 0.32 16.60 -6.86
CA LYS A 47 0.56 16.35 -5.42
C LYS A 47 -0.55 15.56 -4.75
N TYR A 48 -1.81 15.74 -5.15
CA TYR A 48 -2.91 14.94 -4.62
C TYR A 48 -2.90 13.53 -5.19
N ALA A 49 -2.55 13.37 -6.48
CA ALA A 49 -2.36 12.05 -7.07
C ALA A 49 -1.25 11.26 -6.34
N GLU A 50 -0.12 11.89 -6.05
CA GLU A 50 0.97 11.28 -5.27
C GLU A 50 0.52 10.83 -3.87
N ARG A 51 -0.26 11.67 -3.18
CA ARG A 51 -0.83 11.32 -1.87
C ARG A 51 -1.76 10.12 -1.95
N ILE A 52 -2.67 10.09 -2.92
CA ILE A 52 -3.59 8.95 -3.12
C ILE A 52 -2.81 7.67 -3.41
N ASN A 53 -1.73 7.76 -4.19
CA ASN A 53 -0.85 6.61 -4.48
C ASN A 53 -0.16 6.05 -3.23
N ALA A 54 0.20 6.91 -2.28
CA ALA A 54 0.89 6.54 -1.05
C ALA A 54 -0.05 6.09 0.08
N CYS A 55 -1.34 6.49 0.03
CA CYS A 55 -2.35 6.05 0.99
C CYS A 55 -2.79 4.60 0.75
N SER A 56 -3.40 3.99 1.76
CA SER A 56 -4.08 2.69 1.65
C SER A 56 -3.16 1.55 1.19
N GLY A 57 -1.88 1.58 1.60
CA GLY A 57 -0.95 0.47 1.42
C GLY A 57 -1.06 -0.59 2.52
N ILE A 58 -0.43 -1.74 2.32
CA ILE A 58 -0.41 -2.84 3.30
C ILE A 58 0.66 -2.58 4.37
N LEU A 59 0.27 -2.74 5.64
CA LEU A 59 1.20 -2.73 6.78
C LEU A 59 1.98 -4.04 6.83
N LYS A 60 3.31 -3.96 6.89
CA LYS A 60 4.15 -5.15 7.02
C LYS A 60 4.62 -5.30 8.46
N PHE A 61 4.25 -6.42 9.06
CA PHE A 61 4.70 -6.82 10.37
C PHE A 61 5.76 -7.92 10.24
N GLY A 62 6.66 -7.99 11.22
CA GLY A 62 7.61 -9.07 11.37
C GLY A 62 7.72 -9.46 12.83
N VAL A 63 8.41 -10.57 13.11
CA VAL A 63 8.66 -11.03 14.48
C VAL A 63 10.01 -10.51 14.94
N ASN A 64 10.09 -9.98 16.16
CA ASN A 64 11.36 -9.66 16.80
C ASN A 64 12.05 -10.97 17.24
N PRO A 65 13.28 -11.24 16.76
CA PRO A 65 13.99 -12.48 17.05
C PRO A 65 14.27 -12.71 18.55
N ASP A 66 14.41 -11.64 19.34
CA ASP A 66 14.80 -11.74 20.75
C ASP A 66 13.62 -12.00 21.69
N GLN A 67 12.40 -11.64 21.27
CA GLN A 67 11.23 -11.64 22.16
C GLN A 67 9.99 -12.33 21.57
N GLY A 68 10.02 -12.77 20.31
CA GLY A 68 8.86 -13.35 19.63
C GLY A 68 7.70 -12.37 19.41
N LYS A 69 7.90 -11.08 19.69
CA LYS A 69 6.85 -10.06 19.59
C LYS A 69 6.66 -9.60 18.15
N LEU A 70 5.41 -9.40 17.75
CA LEU A 70 5.06 -8.74 16.50
C LEU A 70 5.53 -7.28 16.55
N VAL A 71 6.25 -6.83 15.53
CA VAL A 71 6.69 -5.45 15.38
C VAL A 71 6.32 -4.94 13.99
N LEU A 72 5.87 -3.69 13.91
CA LEU A 72 5.62 -3.01 12.65
C LEU A 72 6.97 -2.75 11.96
N LYS A 73 7.18 -3.32 10.77
CA LYS A 73 8.41 -3.19 9.99
C LYS A 73 8.30 -2.13 8.91
N GLN A 74 7.12 -1.98 8.31
CA GLN A 74 6.86 -0.97 7.29
C GLN A 74 5.43 -0.46 7.41
N ALA A 75 5.30 0.86 7.37
CA ALA A 75 4.05 1.56 7.21
C ALA A 75 4.27 2.72 6.25
N PHE A 76 3.28 2.97 5.39
CA PHE A 76 3.18 4.18 4.62
C PHE A 76 2.08 5.02 5.23
N PHE A 77 2.46 6.18 5.77
CA PHE A 77 1.54 7.16 6.30
C PHE A 77 1.35 8.24 5.24
N CYS A 78 0.10 8.47 4.90
CA CYS A 78 -0.36 9.73 4.35
C CYS A 78 -1.09 10.52 5.46
#